data_AF-A0A3S1F6J5-F1
#
_entry.id   AF-A0A3S1F6J5-F1
#
_cell.length_a   1.000
_cell.length_b   1.000
_cell.length_c   1.000
_cell.angle_alpha   90.00
_cell.angle_beta   90.00
_cell.angle_gamma   90.00
#
_symmetry.space_group_name_H-M   'P 1'
#
loop_
_entity.id
_entity.type
_entity.pdbx_description
1 polymer ?
#
loop_
_entity_poly.entity_id
_entity_poly.type
_entity_poly.pdbx_seq_one_letter_code
_entity_poly.pdbx_strand_id
1 'polypeptide(L)'
;LWAYLDARDAGQGFLQALEWKGDGHLRVLLSAADTFMEEETEPLVRRVYPDVPLSRPIAGHGAVLDTVHARETISFEPSHSWRSYPKPELGK
;
A
#
# COMPACT_ATOMS: atom_id res chain seq x y z
N LEU A 1 -8.08 7.21 -5.54
CA LEU A 1 -7.55 6.50 -4.33
C LEU A 1 -6.27 5.72 -4.62
N TRP A 2 -5.72 5.84 -5.84
CA TRP A 2 -4.97 4.80 -6.55
C TRP A 2 -3.81 4.19 -5.75
N ALA A 3 -4.03 2.96 -5.30
CA ALA A 3 -2.99 2.13 -4.72
C ALA A 3 -1.85 1.96 -5.72
N TYR A 4 -0.64 1.93 -5.19
CA TYR A 4 0.58 1.75 -5.96
C TYR A 4 1.54 0.90 -5.14
N LEU A 5 2.63 0.50 -5.77
CA LEU A 5 3.75 -0.14 -5.11
C LEU A 5 5.02 0.32 -5.81
N ASP A 6 6.02 0.73 -5.04
CA ASP A 6 7.35 1.00 -5.59
C ASP A 6 7.98 -0.29 -6.11
N ALA A 7 8.68 -0.23 -7.24
CA ALA A 7 9.27 -1.42 -7.86
C ALA A 7 10.28 -2.13 -6.94
N ARG A 8 10.97 -1.40 -6.05
CA ARG A 8 11.90 -2.00 -5.08
C ARG A 8 11.17 -2.79 -4.00
N ASP A 9 10.05 -2.27 -3.51
CA ASP A 9 9.20 -2.99 -2.56
C ASP A 9 8.59 -4.23 -3.22
N ALA A 10 8.17 -4.14 -4.50
CA ALA A 10 7.69 -5.28 -5.27
C ALA A 10 8.76 -6.38 -5.40
N GLY A 11 9.99 -6.00 -5.75
CA GLY A 11 11.13 -6.93 -5.84
C GLY A 11 11.43 -7.62 -4.52
N GLN A 12 11.43 -6.87 -3.41
CA GLN A 12 11.63 -7.42 -2.07
C GLN A 12 10.50 -8.41 -1.70
N GLY A 13 9.24 -8.06 -1.96
CA GLY A 13 8.10 -8.94 -1.70
C GLY A 13 8.15 -10.24 -2.51
N PHE A 14 8.58 -10.18 -3.76
CA PHE A 14 8.80 -11.39 -4.57
C PHE A 14 9.93 -12.27 -4.02
N LEU A 15 11.05 -11.67 -3.59
CA LEU A 15 12.14 -12.42 -2.97
C LEU A 15 11.67 -13.14 -1.69
N GLN A 16 10.94 -12.42 -0.83
CA GLN A 16 10.37 -12.99 0.39
C GLN A 16 9.36 -14.11 0.10
N ALA A 17 8.57 -13.98 -0.96
CA ALA A 17 7.64 -15.03 -1.37
C ALA A 17 8.35 -16.32 -1.81
N LEU A 18 9.57 -16.24 -2.37
CA LEU A 18 10.38 -17.41 -2.73
C LEU A 18 10.92 -18.15 -1.50
N GLU A 19 11.06 -17.47 -0.36
CA GLU A 19 11.54 -18.07 0.89
C GLU A 19 10.44 -18.77 1.68
N TRP A 20 9.16 -18.51 1.36
CA TRP A 20 8.00 -19.12 2.00
C TRP A 20 8.01 -20.65 1.89
N LYS A 21 7.74 -21.34 3.01
CA LYS A 21 7.80 -22.82 3.14
C LYS A 21 6.45 -23.48 3.36
N GLY A 22 5.35 -22.78 3.14
CA GLY A 22 4.01 -23.37 3.26
C GLY A 22 3.63 -24.21 2.03
N ASP A 23 2.52 -24.94 2.17
CA ASP A 23 1.98 -25.77 1.10
C ASP A 23 0.95 -25.02 0.24
N GLY A 24 0.87 -25.38 -1.03
CA GLY A 24 -0.15 -24.86 -1.96
C GLY A 24 0.11 -23.43 -2.43
N HIS A 25 -0.97 -22.67 -2.61
CA HIS A 25 -0.94 -21.32 -3.18
C HIS A 25 -1.13 -20.24 -2.11
N LEU A 26 -0.08 -19.48 -1.83
CA LEU A 26 -0.14 -18.30 -0.97
C LEU A 26 -0.77 -17.12 -1.72
N ARG A 27 -1.82 -16.54 -1.14
CA ARG A 27 -2.49 -15.35 -1.67
C ARG A 27 -2.26 -14.17 -0.75
N VAL A 28 -1.42 -13.24 -1.18
CA VAL A 28 -1.11 -12.01 -0.43
C VAL A 28 -1.32 -10.79 -1.33
N LEU A 29 -1.63 -9.65 -0.72
CA LEU A 29 -1.60 -8.34 -1.38
C LEU A 29 -0.30 -7.64 -1.01
N LEU A 30 0.35 -7.06 -2.02
CA LEU A 30 1.46 -6.13 -1.84
C LEU A 30 0.99 -4.73 -2.27
N SER A 31 1.25 -3.74 -1.43
CA SER A 31 0.89 -2.35 -1.66
C SER A 31 1.84 -1.46 -0.86
N ALA A 32 2.04 -0.22 -1.32
CA ALA A 32 2.65 0.82 -0.49
C ALA A 32 1.80 1.08 0.78
N ALA A 33 2.42 1.70 1.78
CA ALA A 33 1.78 2.05 3.05
C ALA A 33 0.75 3.20 2.92
N ASP A 34 0.83 3.97 1.84
CA ASP A 34 -0.02 5.14 1.58
C ASP A 34 -0.67 5.10 0.18
N THR A 35 -1.61 6.02 -0.07
CA THR A 35 -2.23 6.21 -1.37
C THR A 35 -1.49 7.25 -2.21
N PHE A 36 -1.66 7.18 -3.54
CA PHE A 36 -1.16 8.19 -4.48
C PHE A 36 -1.99 9.49 -4.52
N MET A 37 -2.80 9.76 -3.49
CA MET A 37 -3.66 10.94 -3.41
C MET A 37 -2.99 12.07 -2.65
N GLU A 38 -3.18 13.32 -3.06
CA GLU A 38 -2.70 14.46 -2.25
C GLU A 38 -3.54 14.67 -0.98
N GLU A 39 -4.85 14.40 -1.05
CA GLU A 39 -5.79 14.49 0.07
C GLU A 39 -5.75 13.24 0.98
N GLU A 40 -6.12 13.39 2.25
CA GLU A 40 -6.23 12.28 3.20
C GLU A 40 -7.26 11.23 2.75
N THR A 41 -6.95 9.97 3.00
CA THR A 41 -7.68 8.83 2.44
C THR A 41 -9.10 8.74 2.97
N GLU A 42 -9.32 8.79 4.29
CA GLU A 42 -10.68 8.59 4.84
C GLU A 42 -11.67 9.69 4.42
N PRO A 43 -11.37 11.00 4.56
CA PRO A 43 -12.27 12.05 4.08
C PRO A 43 -12.58 11.92 2.59
N LEU A 44 -11.58 11.57 1.79
CA LEU A 44 -11.75 11.35 0.36
C LEU A 44 -12.68 10.16 0.08
N VAL A 45 -12.49 9.01 0.74
CA VAL A 45 -13.37 7.83 0.62
C VAL A 45 -14.80 8.19 1.01
N ARG A 46 -15.02 8.87 2.13
CA ARG A 46 -16.37 9.29 2.57
C ARG A 46 -17.06 10.21 1.56
N ARG A 47 -16.29 11.06 0.87
CA ARG A 47 -16.81 11.97 -0.16
C ARG A 47 -17.18 11.25 -1.45
N VAL A 48 -16.34 10.32 -1.92
CA VAL A 48 -16.52 9.67 -3.23
C VAL A 48 -17.27 8.33 -3.18
N TYR A 49 -17.27 7.67 -2.03
CA TYR A 49 -17.90 6.38 -1.75
C TYR A 49 -18.60 6.39 -0.38
N PRO A 50 -19.63 7.24 -0.19
CA PRO A 50 -20.23 7.50 1.13
C PRO A 50 -20.81 6.26 1.81
N ASP A 51 -21.32 5.30 1.03
CA ASP A 51 -22.01 4.11 1.54
C ASP A 51 -21.08 2.92 1.77
N VAL A 52 -19.79 3.05 1.48
CA VAL A 52 -18.82 1.95 1.68
C VAL A 52 -18.44 1.87 3.16
N PRO A 53 -18.68 0.73 3.83
CA PRO A 53 -18.25 0.56 5.22
C PRO A 53 -16.74 0.45 5.32
N LEU A 54 -16.16 1.10 6.34
CA LEU A 54 -14.76 0.94 6.69
C LEU A 54 -14.63 -0.15 7.76
N SER A 55 -13.77 -1.15 7.50
CA SER A 55 -13.47 -2.20 8.48
C SER A 55 -12.63 -1.69 9.66
N ARG A 56 -11.94 -0.55 9.48
CA ARG A 56 -11.14 0.17 10.48
C ARG A 56 -10.94 1.63 10.05
N PRO A 57 -10.66 2.56 10.96
CA PRO A 57 -10.27 3.93 10.60
C PRO A 57 -9.01 3.96 9.72
N ILE A 58 -8.92 4.92 8.79
CA ILE A 58 -7.75 5.10 7.92
C ILE A 58 -7.05 6.40 8.30
N ALA A 59 -5.88 6.28 8.93
CA ALA A 59 -5.10 7.43 9.37
C ALA A 59 -4.42 8.14 8.19
N GLY A 60 -4.59 9.47 8.07
CA GLY A 60 -3.91 10.32 7.09
C GLY A 60 -4.06 9.79 5.66
N HIS A 61 -2.93 9.51 5.02
CA HIS A 61 -2.87 8.99 3.64
C HIS A 61 -2.80 7.47 3.54
N GLY A 62 -3.09 6.72 4.62
CA GLY A 62 -2.96 5.27 4.69
C GLY A 62 -3.61 4.53 3.51
N ALA A 63 -2.98 3.43 3.09
CA ALA A 63 -3.46 2.60 1.99
C ALA A 63 -4.79 1.91 2.28
N VAL A 64 -5.50 1.55 1.20
CA VAL A 64 -6.82 0.87 1.27
C VAL A 64 -6.74 -0.63 0.95
N LEU A 65 -5.54 -1.15 0.68
CA LEU A 65 -5.28 -2.58 0.50
C LEU A 65 -4.69 -3.15 1.80
N ASP A 66 -5.26 -4.25 2.28
CA ASP A 66 -4.80 -4.89 3.50
C ASP A 66 -3.58 -5.80 3.22
N THR A 67 -2.42 -5.39 3.72
CA THR A 67 -1.15 -6.12 3.59
C THR A 67 -0.76 -6.89 4.85
N VAL A 68 -1.63 -6.93 5.88
CA VAL A 68 -1.35 -7.64 7.16
C VAL A 68 -0.97 -9.08 6.92
N HIS A 69 -1.69 -9.78 6.03
CA HIS A 69 -1.39 -11.18 5.72
C HIS A 69 0.01 -11.33 5.11
N ALA A 70 0.42 -10.44 4.19
CA ALA A 70 1.76 -10.47 3.60
C ALA A 70 2.85 -10.27 4.66
N ARG A 71 2.63 -9.35 5.62
CA ARG A 71 3.54 -9.12 6.73
C ARG A 71 3.67 -10.35 7.64
N GLU A 72 2.56 -11.01 7.93
CA GLU A 72 2.56 -12.18 8.82
C GLU A 72 3.15 -13.43 8.16
N THR A 73 2.96 -13.62 6.85
CA THR A 73 3.38 -14.85 6.16
C THR A 73 4.76 -14.77 5.53
N ILE A 74 5.11 -13.63 4.96
CA ILE A 74 6.36 -13.43 4.20
C ILE A 74 7.17 -12.23 4.71
N SER A 75 6.76 -11.64 5.85
CA SER A 75 7.47 -10.50 6.45
C SER A 75 7.58 -9.28 5.51
N PHE A 76 6.62 -9.12 4.59
CA PHE A 76 6.57 -7.97 3.70
C PHE A 76 6.18 -6.70 4.45
N GLU A 77 6.96 -5.64 4.28
CA GLU A 77 6.67 -4.28 4.75
C GLU A 77 7.19 -3.27 3.72
N PRO A 78 6.34 -2.41 3.13
CA PRO A 78 6.76 -1.43 2.13
C PRO A 78 7.63 -0.34 2.76
N SER A 79 8.75 0.00 2.11
CA SER A 79 9.73 0.97 2.62
C SER A 79 9.80 2.25 1.78
N HIS A 80 9.11 2.31 0.64
CA HIS A 80 9.22 3.42 -0.31
C HIS A 80 7.88 4.11 -0.55
N SER A 81 7.74 5.32 0.00
CA SER A 81 6.62 6.23 -0.31
C SER A 81 6.97 7.19 -1.43
N TRP A 82 6.02 7.43 -2.35
CA TRP A 82 6.18 8.46 -3.38
C TRP A 82 6.34 9.88 -2.80
N ARG A 83 5.83 10.11 -1.59
CA ARG A 83 5.89 11.41 -0.90
C ARG A 83 7.30 11.79 -0.48
N SER A 84 8.20 10.81 -0.41
CA SER A 84 9.62 11.02 -0.12
C SER A 84 10.40 11.48 -1.35
N TYR A 85 9.82 11.45 -2.56
CA TYR A 85 10.49 11.96 -3.74
C TYR A 85 10.51 13.48 -3.77
N PRO A 86 11.59 14.09 -4.28
CA PRO A 86 11.62 15.52 -4.54
C PRO A 86 10.50 15.86 -5.52
N LYS A 87 9.76 16.94 -5.21
CA LYS A 87 8.80 17.49 -6.17
C LYS A 87 9.59 17.97 -7.39
N PRO A 88 9.11 17.72 -8.61
CA PRO A 88 9.75 18.27 -9.80
C PRO A 88 9.83 19.79 -9.64
N GLU A 89 10.99 20.36 -9.93
CA GLU A 89 11.09 21.81 -10.01
C GLU A 89 10.16 22.27 -11.12
N LEU A 90 9.12 23.02 -10.77
CA LEU A 90 8.31 23.72 -11.76
C LEU A 90 9.23 24.76 -12.41
N GLY A 91 9.79 24.38 -13.56
CA GLY A 91 10.56 25.29 -14.40
C GLY A 91 9.75 26.55 -14.68
N LYS A 92 10.42 27.70 -14.54
CA LYS A 92 9.93 28.99 -15.04
C LYS A 92 9.72 28.96 -16.55
#